data_AF-A0A519ZM08-F1
#
_entry.id   AF-A0A519ZM08-F1
#
_cell.length_a   1.000
_cell.length_b   1.000
_cell.length_c   1.000
_cell.angle_alpha   90.00
_cell.angle_beta   90.00
_cell.angle_gamma   90.00
#
_symmetry.space_group_name_H-M   'P 1'
#
loop_
_entity.id
_entity.type
_entity.pdbx_description
1 polymer ?
#
loop_
_entity_poly.entity_id
_entity_poly.type
_entity_poly.pdbx_seq_one_letter_code
_entity_poly.pdbx_strand_id
1 'polypeptide(L)'
;MLALDKVLPVAIAVVCVLMLARLFMGERLRGRIDRLAIQSWQGLRRRVLKLVRRRSSRKAAAQATEEVIRRARTKASGEWEGNVYKPDSFKRPRKPH
;
A
#
# COMPACT_ATOMS: atom_id res chain seq x y z
N MET A 1 7.93 -29.72 3.14
CA MET A 1 6.88 -30.71 3.48
C MET A 1 6.68 -30.85 5.00
N LEU A 2 7.74 -30.92 5.83
CA LEU A 2 7.66 -31.08 7.31
C LEU A 2 6.91 -29.99 8.12
N ALA A 3 6.70 -28.79 7.58
CA ALA A 3 5.97 -27.74 8.32
C ALA A 3 4.45 -27.91 8.26
N LEU A 4 3.91 -28.48 7.18
CA LEU A 4 2.46 -28.57 6.98
C LEU A 4 1.79 -29.53 7.97
N ASP A 5 2.45 -30.67 8.23
CA ASP A 5 1.95 -31.72 9.13
C ASP A 5 1.83 -31.26 10.59
N LYS A 6 2.57 -30.22 10.98
CA LYS A 6 2.51 -29.62 12.32
C LYS A 6 1.62 -28.38 12.34
N VAL A 7 1.53 -27.65 11.23
CA VAL A 7 0.70 -26.45 11.12
C VAL A 7 -0.79 -26.80 11.12
N LEU A 8 -1.19 -27.88 10.42
CA LEU A 8 -2.59 -28.29 10.36
C LEU A 8 -3.18 -28.65 11.75
N PRO A 9 -2.56 -29.55 12.55
CA PRO A 9 -3.10 -29.89 13.87
C PRO A 9 -3.04 -28.72 14.85
N VAL A 10 -2.01 -27.87 14.77
CA VAL A 10 -1.93 -26.66 15.60
C VAL A 10 -3.05 -25.68 15.24
N ALA A 11 -3.31 -25.46 13.94
CA ALA A 11 -4.41 -24.60 13.50
C ALA A 11 -5.76 -25.14 13.96
N ILE A 12 -6.00 -26.45 13.83
CA ILE A 12 -7.22 -27.11 14.29
C ILE A 12 -7.38 -26.94 15.80
N ALA A 13 -6.33 -27.22 16.58
CA ALA A 13 -6.35 -27.07 18.04
C ALA A 13 -6.68 -25.62 18.46
N VAL A 14 -6.10 -24.61 17.80
CA VAL A 14 -6.40 -23.20 18.04
C VAL A 14 -7.87 -22.90 17.75
N VAL A 15 -8.42 -23.37 16.62
CA VAL A 15 -9.84 -23.17 16.27
C VAL A 15 -10.75 -23.85 17.29
N CYS A 16 -10.43 -25.07 17.72
CA CYS A 16 -11.18 -25.78 18.75
C CYS A 16 -11.21 -25.01 20.07
N VAL A 17 -10.06 -24.51 20.53
CA VAL A 17 -9.98 -23.70 21.77
C VAL A 17 -10.79 -22.41 21.64
N LEU A 18 -10.74 -21.73 20.48
CA LEU A 18 -11.54 -20.54 20.24
C LEU A 18 -13.05 -20.82 20.26
N MET A 19 -13.49 -21.93 19.65
CA MET A 19 -14.88 -22.37 19.71
C MET A 19 -15.32 -22.70 21.13
N LEU A 20 -14.45 -23.35 21.91
CA LEU A 20 -14.71 -23.70 23.31
C LEU A 20 -14.81 -22.44 24.17
N ALA A 21 -13.87 -21.51 24.02
CA ALA A 21 -13.92 -20.20 24.68
C ALA A 21 -15.21 -19.43 24.34
N ARG A 22 -15.64 -19.46 23.07
CA ARG A 22 -16.91 -18.86 22.63
C ARG A 22 -18.14 -19.50 23.29
N LEU A 23 -18.09 -20.81 23.53
CA LEU A 23 -19.17 -21.55 24.19
C LEU A 23 -19.26 -21.20 25.68
N PHE A 24 -18.12 -21.10 26.38
CA PHE A 24 -18.06 -20.71 27.79
C PHE A 24 -18.30 -19.22 28.03
N MET A 25 -18.13 -18.37 27.01
CA MET A 25 -18.49 -16.95 27.08
C MET A 25 -20.01 -16.77 26.93
N GLY A 26 -20.69 -16.81 28.08
CA GLY A 26 -22.10 -16.42 28.20
C GLY A 26 -22.37 -14.98 27.74
N GLU A 27 -23.64 -14.67 27.45
CA GLU A 27 -24.07 -13.46 26.71
C GLU A 27 -23.49 -12.12 27.20
N ARG A 28 -23.21 -11.99 28.50
CA ARG A 28 -22.62 -10.77 29.06
C ARG A 28 -21.17 -10.52 28.62
N LEU A 29 -20.39 -11.58 28.41
CA LEU A 29 -19.02 -11.51 27.91
C LEU A 29 -19.00 -11.31 26.39
N ARG A 30 -19.99 -11.83 25.66
CA ARG A 30 -20.11 -11.66 24.20
C ARG A 30 -20.14 -10.19 23.81
N GLY A 31 -20.93 -9.36 24.48
CA GLY A 31 -21.01 -7.93 24.15
C GLY A 31 -19.71 -7.14 24.38
N ARG A 32 -18.82 -7.58 25.29
CA ARG A 32 -17.50 -6.97 25.48
C ARG A 32 -16.49 -7.47 24.44
N ILE A 33 -16.53 -8.78 24.16
CA ILE A 33 -15.61 -9.42 23.23
C ILE A 33 -15.94 -9.04 21.79
N ASP A 34 -17.21 -8.91 21.42
CA ASP A 34 -17.59 -8.42 20.08
C ASP A 34 -17.06 -7.02 19.85
N ARG A 35 -17.16 -6.13 20.86
CA ARG A 35 -16.61 -4.77 20.75
C ARG A 35 -15.09 -4.78 20.60
N LEU A 36 -14.38 -5.61 21.37
CA LEU A 36 -12.93 -5.78 21.24
C LEU A 36 -12.53 -6.44 19.92
N ALA A 37 -13.31 -7.42 19.44
CA ALA A 37 -13.11 -8.10 18.17
C ALA A 37 -13.31 -7.14 16.99
N ILE A 38 -14.36 -6.31 17.02
CA ILE A 38 -14.60 -5.28 16.01
C ILE A 38 -13.47 -4.24 16.02
N GLN A 39 -13.05 -3.75 17.19
CA GLN A 39 -11.96 -2.78 17.28
C GLN A 39 -10.63 -3.34 16.78
N SER A 40 -10.28 -4.55 17.21
CA SER A 40 -9.06 -5.24 16.76
C SER A 40 -9.10 -5.56 15.27
N TRP A 41 -10.26 -6.01 14.76
CA TRP A 41 -10.47 -6.24 13.33
C TRP A 41 -10.31 -4.97 12.50
N GLN A 42 -10.87 -3.85 12.94
CA GLN A 42 -10.69 -2.56 12.27
C GLN A 42 -9.22 -2.12 12.30
N GLY A 43 -8.52 -2.29 13.42
CA GLY A 43 -7.09 -1.99 13.54
C GLY A 43 -6.25 -2.86 12.59
N LEU A 44 -6.53 -4.16 12.55
CA LEU A 44 -5.84 -5.11 11.67
C LEU A 44 -6.12 -4.81 10.20
N ARG A 45 -7.38 -4.56 9.83
CA ARG A 45 -7.78 -4.18 8.47
C ARG A 45 -7.06 -2.92 8.01
N ARG A 46 -6.97 -1.89 8.86
CA ARG A 46 -6.21 -0.66 8.56
C ARG A 46 -4.72 -0.95 8.35
N ARG A 47 -4.10 -1.81 9.17
CA ARG A 47 -2.69 -2.20 9.02
C ARG A 47 -2.46 -2.99 7.74
N VAL A 48 -3.31 -3.96 7.42
CA VAL A 48 -3.25 -4.74 6.17
C VAL A 48 -3.43 -3.82 4.97
N LEU A 49 -4.45 -2.96 4.97
CA LEU A 49 -4.66 -1.99 3.89
C LEU A 49 -3.47 -1.02 3.76
N LYS A 50 -2.85 -0.59 4.86
CA LYS A 50 -1.65 0.25 4.85
C LYS A 50 -0.45 -0.48 4.24
N LEU A 51 -0.26 -1.76 4.54
CA LEU A 51 0.80 -2.58 3.95
C LEU A 51 0.57 -2.84 2.45
N VAL A 52 -0.67 -3.17 2.07
CA VAL A 52 -1.07 -3.38 0.67
C VAL A 52 -0.93 -2.07 -0.11
N ARG A 53 -1.43 -0.94 0.41
CA ARG A 53 -1.25 0.38 -0.20
C ARG A 53 0.22 0.77 -0.28
N ARG A 54 1.06 0.45 0.71
CA ARG A 54 2.50 0.74 0.64
C ARG A 54 3.18 -0.01 -0.52
N ARG A 55 2.72 -1.23 -0.83
CA ARG A 55 3.16 -1.96 -2.02
C ARG A 55 2.61 -1.36 -3.31
N SER A 56 1.34 -0.96 -3.35
CA SER A 56 0.75 -0.37 -4.56
C SER A 56 1.24 1.06 -4.83
N SER A 57 1.51 1.84 -3.79
CA SER A 57 1.96 3.23 -3.87
C SER A 57 3.36 3.34 -4.44
N ARG A 58 4.23 2.34 -4.22
CA ARG A 58 5.54 2.28 -4.87
C ARG A 58 5.43 2.13 -6.39
N LYS A 59 4.48 1.31 -6.87
CA LYS A 59 4.22 1.17 -8.31
C LYS A 59 3.58 2.43 -8.89
N ALA A 60 2.61 3.02 -8.18
CA ALA A 60 1.95 4.26 -8.61
C ALA A 60 2.92 5.45 -8.67
N ALA A 61 3.83 5.57 -7.69
CA ALA A 61 4.85 6.62 -7.69
C ALA A 61 5.84 6.47 -8.84
N ALA A 62 6.29 5.23 -9.14
CA ALA A 62 7.16 4.98 -10.29
C ALA A 62 6.47 5.36 -11.62
N GLN A 63 5.20 5.00 -11.79
CA GLN A 63 4.42 5.35 -12.97
C GLN A 63 4.20 6.87 -13.09
N ALA A 64 3.93 7.57 -11.99
CA ALA A 64 3.75 9.01 -11.99
C ALA A 64 5.05 9.75 -12.36
N THR A 65 6.19 9.29 -11.87
CA THR A 65 7.51 9.85 -12.24
C THR A 65 7.82 9.61 -13.71
N GLU A 66 7.58 8.40 -14.21
CA GLU A 66 7.82 8.03 -15.61
C GLU A 66 6.96 8.86 -16.56
N GLU A 67 5.70 9.11 -16.19
CA GLU A 67 4.77 9.97 -16.93
C GLU A 67 5.29 11.42 -17.03
N VAL A 68 5.85 11.96 -15.94
CA VAL A 68 6.45 13.31 -15.91
C VAL A 68 7.71 13.37 -16.76
N ILE A 69 8.61 12.38 -16.64
CA ILE A 69 9.83 12.29 -17.45
C ILE A 69 9.49 12.18 -18.93
N ARG A 70 8.53 11.33 -19.30
CA ARG A 70 8.07 11.17 -20.67
C ARG A 70 7.52 12.49 -21.24
N ARG A 71 6.68 13.21 -20.48
CA ARG A 71 6.17 14.52 -20.88
C ARG A 71 7.26 15.58 -20.98
N ALA A 72 8.26 15.54 -20.11
CA ALA A 72 9.41 16.42 -20.19
C ALA A 72 10.22 16.11 -21.46
N ARG A 73 10.46 14.83 -21.77
CA ARG A 73 11.18 14.40 -22.98
C ARG A 73 10.44 14.77 -24.27
N THR A 74 9.12 14.65 -24.33
CA THR A 74 8.35 15.05 -25.52
C THR A 74 8.27 16.57 -25.69
N LYS A 75 8.36 17.33 -24.60
CA LYS A 75 8.37 18.81 -24.63
C LYS A 75 9.77 19.42 -24.72
N ALA A 76 10.80 18.65 -24.39
CA ALA A 76 12.21 19.06 -24.46
C ALA A 76 12.71 18.93 -25.90
N SER A 77 12.17 19.76 -26.80
CA SER A 77 12.91 20.11 -28.02
C SER A 77 13.98 21.12 -27.61
N GLY A 78 15.22 20.87 -28.05
CA GLY A 78 16.36 21.72 -27.73
C GLY A 78 17.50 21.38 -28.66
N GLU A 79 18.26 22.41 -29.01
CA GLU A 79 19.34 22.34 -29.97
C GLU A 79 20.66 22.28 -29.21
N TRP A 80 21.54 21.39 -29.65
CA TRP A 80 22.89 21.27 -29.09
C TRP A 80 23.81 22.18 -29.88
N GLU A 81 24.37 23.19 -29.21
CA GLU A 81 25.34 24.12 -29.80
C GLU A 81 26.70 23.85 -29.14
N GLY A 82 27.49 22.98 -29.77
CA GLY A 82 28.76 22.52 -29.22
C GLY A 82 28.58 21.76 -27.90
N ASN A 83 29.13 22.27 -26.80
CA ASN A 83 29.03 21.67 -25.45
C ASN A 83 27.84 22.18 -24.62
N VAL A 84 26.98 23.04 -25.18
CA VAL A 84 25.88 23.67 -24.44
C VAL A 84 24.54 23.22 -25.02
N TYR A 85 23.70 22.62 -24.17
CA TYR A 85 22.31 22.32 -24.50
C TYR A 85 21.43 23.56 -24.31
N LYS A 86 20.82 24.06 -25.40
CA LYS A 86 19.84 25.16 -25.37
C LYS A 86 18.41 24.61 -25.55
N PRO A 87 17.59 24.57 -24.49
CA PRO A 87 16.19 24.17 -24.60
C PRO A 87 15.37 25.25 -25.32
N ASP A 88 14.46 24.86 -26.23
CA ASP A 88 13.63 25.80 -26.99
C ASP A 88 12.64 26.58 -26.10
N SER A 89 12.37 26.10 -24.89
CA SER A 89 11.55 26.79 -23.89
C SER A 89 12.13 28.15 -23.46
N PHE A 90 13.44 28.35 -23.58
CA PHE A 90 14.13 29.60 -23.27
C PHE A 90 14.08 30.63 -24.40
N LYS A 91 13.71 30.24 -25.64
CA LYS A 91 13.59 31.14 -26.80
C LYS A 91 12.31 31.97 -26.80
N ARG A 92 11.40 31.78 -25.83
CA ARG A 92 10.13 32.53 -25.76
C ARG A 92 10.38 33.99 -25.34
N PRO A 93 9.77 34.98 -26.02
CA PRO A 93 9.91 36.38 -25.64
C PRO A 93 9.41 36.57 -24.20
N ARG A 94 10.25 37.17 -23.35
CA ARG A 94 9.85 37.57 -21.98
C ARG A 94 8.69 38.54 -22.08
N LYS A 95 7.66 38.34 -21.25
CA LYS A 95 6.53 39.28 -21.16
C LYS A 95 7.08 40.67 -20.81
N PRO A 96 6.63 41.74 -21.50
CA PRO A 96 6.95 43.09 -21.07
C PRO A 96 6.33 43.31 -19.68
N HIS A 97 7.16 43.81 -18.77
CA HIS A 97 6.77 44.27 -17.45
C HIS A 97 6.11 45.64 -17.56
#